data_AF-A0A4S4AMS3-F1
#
_entry.id   AF-A0A4S4AMS3-F1
#
_cell.length_a   1.000
_cell.length_b   1.000
_cell.length_c   1.000
_cell.angle_alpha   90.00
_cell.angle_beta   90.00
_cell.angle_gamma   90.00
#
_symmetry.space_group_name_H-M   'P 1'
#
loop_
_entity.id
_entity.type
_entity.pdbx_description
1 polymer ?
#
loop_
_entity_poly.entity_id
_entity_poly.type
_entity_poly.pdbx_seq_one_letter_code
_entity_poly.pdbx_strand_id
1 'polypeptide(L)'
;MSVSLKGYLDAALTTPVTAVGPAELAQILGGGTVDRQLWLGSTATDRIFRAASDPGADPIMIEIDDVDAGTGQPASSLRLALTQAGLASATAGEALAVGTEIESGVANAVPFWVRWTPAGETVGVYLDLALQTSVVIEEVV
;
A
#
# COMPACT_ATOMS: atom_id res chain seq x y z
N MET A 1 13.54 13.95 9.14
CA MET A 1 12.67 13.38 10.18
C MET A 1 12.00 12.16 9.59
N SER A 2 12.01 11.01 10.25
CA SER A 2 11.36 9.80 9.76
C SER A 2 9.95 9.70 10.35
N VAL A 3 8.94 9.59 9.50
CA VAL A 3 7.56 9.36 9.92
C VAL A 3 7.38 7.91 10.37
N SER A 4 6.59 7.67 11.42
CA SER A 4 6.37 6.33 11.99
C SER A 4 5.30 5.48 11.26
N LEU A 5 4.47 6.12 10.42
CA LEU A 5 3.46 5.47 9.57
C LEU A 5 4.11 4.53 8.53
N LYS A 6 3.64 3.28 8.46
CA LYS A 6 4.14 2.24 7.53
C LYS A 6 3.04 1.30 7.09
N GLY A 7 3.27 0.61 5.96
CA GLY A 7 2.46 -0.54 5.54
C GLY A 7 2.89 -1.82 6.25
N TYR A 8 1.94 -2.72 6.52
CA TYR A 8 2.12 -3.99 7.23
C TYR A 8 1.37 -5.14 6.55
N LEU A 9 1.93 -6.34 6.68
CA LEU A 9 1.36 -7.59 6.16
C LEU A 9 0.31 -8.22 7.08
N ASP A 10 0.16 -7.70 8.30
CA ASP A 10 -0.73 -8.21 9.33
C ASP A 10 -1.42 -7.09 10.10
N ALA A 11 -2.63 -7.38 10.59
CA ALA A 11 -3.43 -6.45 11.37
C ALA A 11 -2.80 -6.07 12.72
N ALA A 12 -1.80 -6.82 13.21
CA ALA A 12 -1.12 -6.53 14.48
C ALA A 12 0.07 -5.56 14.31
N LEU A 13 0.34 -5.10 13.07
CA LEU A 13 1.44 -4.21 12.72
C LEU A 13 2.82 -4.75 13.13
N THR A 14 3.02 -6.06 12.99
CA THR A 14 4.26 -6.73 13.41
C THR A 14 5.24 -6.92 12.25
N THR A 15 4.73 -7.06 11.03
CA THR A 15 5.50 -7.37 9.83
C THR A 15 5.39 -6.21 8.85
N PRO A 16 6.38 -5.29 8.79
CA PRO A 16 6.34 -4.19 7.86
C PRO A 16 6.48 -4.68 6.41
N VAL A 17 5.79 -4.00 5.49
CA VAL A 17 5.97 -4.17 4.05
C VAL A 17 7.30 -3.51 3.69
N THR A 18 8.23 -4.29 3.14
CA THR A 18 9.53 -3.79 2.70
C THR A 18 9.63 -3.63 1.19
N ALA A 19 8.82 -4.37 0.42
CA ALA A 19 8.61 -4.15 -1.01
C ALA A 19 7.30 -4.81 -1.44
N VAL A 20 6.45 -4.16 -2.24
CA VAL A 20 5.26 -4.83 -2.81
C VAL A 20 5.69 -5.57 -4.08
N GLY A 21 6.63 -6.48 -3.91
CA GLY A 21 7.09 -7.35 -4.98
C GLY A 21 6.20 -8.59 -5.14
N PRO A 22 6.35 -9.33 -6.24
CA PRO A 22 5.82 -10.67 -6.41
C PRO A 22 6.21 -11.61 -5.31
N ALA A 23 7.39 -11.46 -4.71
CA ALA A 23 7.84 -12.35 -3.65
C ALA A 23 6.99 -12.18 -2.39
N GLU A 24 6.50 -10.95 -2.13
CA GLU A 24 5.52 -10.70 -1.09
C GLU A 24 4.10 -11.02 -1.60
N LEU A 25 3.76 -10.85 -2.87
CA LEU A 25 2.46 -11.27 -3.45
C LEU A 25 2.47 -12.71 -4.02
N ALA A 26 3.41 -13.55 -3.61
CA ALA A 26 3.79 -14.75 -4.35
C ALA A 26 2.72 -15.84 -4.34
N GLN A 27 2.30 -16.26 -5.53
CA GLN A 27 1.90 -17.65 -5.78
C GLN A 27 2.89 -18.33 -6.73
N ILE A 28 2.94 -19.65 -6.63
CA ILE A 28 3.55 -20.57 -7.59
C ILE A 28 2.90 -20.38 -8.98
N LEU A 29 3.74 -20.35 -10.01
CA LEU A 29 3.44 -20.25 -11.45
C LEU A 29 2.09 -20.88 -11.90
N GLY A 30 1.28 -20.09 -12.60
CA GLY A 30 0.05 -20.51 -13.31
C GLY A 30 -1.26 -20.02 -12.69
N GLY A 31 -1.21 -19.38 -11.51
CA GLY A 31 -2.36 -18.80 -10.83
C GLY A 31 -2.81 -17.47 -11.46
N GLY A 32 -4.13 -17.26 -11.53
CA GLY A 32 -4.72 -16.02 -12.02
C GLY A 32 -4.47 -14.82 -11.11
N THR A 33 -5.35 -13.82 -11.20
CA THR A 33 -5.36 -12.65 -10.33
C THR A 33 -5.22 -13.01 -8.85
N VAL A 34 -4.29 -12.35 -8.14
CA VAL A 34 -4.05 -12.54 -6.70
C VAL A 34 -4.51 -11.30 -5.94
N ASP A 35 -5.24 -11.51 -4.85
CA ASP A 35 -5.65 -10.46 -3.91
C ASP A 35 -4.91 -10.66 -2.59
N ARG A 36 -4.36 -9.58 -2.03
CA ARG A 36 -3.76 -9.56 -0.70
C ARG A 36 -4.28 -8.39 0.11
N GLN A 37 -4.61 -8.65 1.37
CA GLN A 37 -4.93 -7.60 2.33
C GLN A 37 -3.66 -7.11 3.02
N LEU A 38 -3.57 -5.80 3.20
CA LEU A 38 -2.49 -5.08 3.87
C LEU A 38 -3.08 -4.05 4.84
N TRP A 39 -2.25 -3.53 5.74
CA TRP A 39 -2.66 -2.53 6.74
C TRP A 39 -1.71 -1.34 6.73
N LEU A 40 -2.25 -0.13 6.72
CA LEU A 40 -1.49 1.10 6.91
C LEU A 40 -1.70 1.58 8.35
N GLY A 41 -0.63 1.78 9.10
CA GLY A 41 -0.74 2.21 10.50
C GLY A 41 0.60 2.54 11.14
N SER A 42 0.58 2.81 12.44
CA SER A 42 1.79 3.05 13.24
C SER A 42 1.64 2.39 14.61
N THR A 43 2.75 1.82 15.11
CA THR A 43 2.85 1.28 16.48
C THR A 43 3.23 2.36 17.50
N ALA A 44 3.51 3.59 17.05
CA ALA A 44 3.64 4.73 17.94
C ALA A 44 2.33 4.97 18.70
N THR A 45 2.41 5.64 19.84
CA THR A 45 1.24 6.09 20.60
C THR A 45 1.08 7.60 20.48
N ASP A 46 -0.15 8.06 20.62
CA ASP A 46 -0.51 9.49 20.71
C ASP A 46 -0.06 10.28 19.48
N ARG A 47 -0.15 9.65 18.29
CA ARG A 47 0.11 10.30 17.00
C ARG A 47 -1.12 10.34 16.11
N ILE A 48 -1.20 11.41 15.34
CA ILE A 48 -2.10 11.56 14.19
C ILE A 48 -1.26 11.81 12.94
N PHE A 49 -1.66 11.17 11.85
CA PHE A 49 -1.09 11.36 10.52
C PHE A 49 -2.10 12.05 9.61
N ARG A 50 -1.66 13.08 8.89
CA ARG A 50 -2.46 13.81 7.89
C ARG A 50 -1.62 14.08 6.64
N ALA A 51 -2.27 14.23 5.49
CA ALA A 51 -1.58 14.63 4.26
C ALA A 51 -0.90 16.00 4.45
N ALA A 52 0.33 16.14 3.98
CA ALA A 52 1.10 17.37 4.15
C ALA A 52 0.67 18.50 3.21
N SER A 53 -0.09 18.18 2.16
CA SER A 53 -0.59 19.14 1.17
C SER A 53 -1.67 20.06 1.75
N ASP A 54 -2.69 19.50 2.42
CA ASP A 54 -3.70 20.22 3.20
C ASP A 54 -4.16 19.36 4.41
N PRO A 55 -3.50 19.48 5.57
CA PRO A 55 -3.74 18.58 6.71
C PRO A 55 -5.19 18.58 7.19
N GLY A 56 -5.85 17.42 7.11
CA GLY A 56 -7.22 17.22 7.55
C GLY A 56 -8.28 17.52 6.48
N ALA A 57 -7.89 18.07 5.33
CA ALA A 57 -8.75 18.24 4.16
C ALA A 57 -8.37 17.28 3.03
N ASP A 58 -7.07 17.18 2.73
CA ASP A 58 -6.56 16.28 1.70
C ASP A 58 -6.46 14.83 2.20
N PRO A 59 -6.85 13.84 1.38
CA PRO A 59 -6.67 12.45 1.73
C PRO A 59 -5.19 12.05 1.69
N ILE A 60 -4.80 11.18 2.62
CA ILE A 60 -3.58 10.41 2.52
C ILE A 60 -3.77 9.44 1.35
N MET A 61 -2.83 9.49 0.41
CA MET A 61 -2.83 8.62 -0.77
C MET A 61 -1.82 7.50 -0.58
N ILE A 62 -2.16 6.30 -1.03
CA ILE A 62 -1.25 5.18 -1.20
C ILE A 62 -1.04 4.99 -2.70
N GLU A 63 0.21 4.98 -3.14
CA GLU A 63 0.58 4.75 -4.52
C GLU A 63 1.58 3.59 -4.63
N ILE A 64 1.66 3.01 -5.82
CA ILE A 64 2.71 2.05 -6.17
C ILE A 64 3.80 2.84 -6.88
N ASP A 65 4.97 2.88 -6.27
CA ASP A 65 6.18 3.41 -6.91
C ASP A 65 6.85 2.29 -7.70
N ASP A 66 7.18 2.58 -8.96
CA ASP A 66 7.93 1.71 -9.86
C ASP A 66 9.32 2.31 -10.03
N VAL A 67 10.27 1.82 -9.21
CA VAL A 67 11.61 2.41 -9.11
C VAL A 67 12.46 2.14 -10.35
N ASP A 68 12.09 1.15 -11.17
CA ASP A 68 12.81 0.71 -12.37
C ASP A 68 11.90 0.67 -13.60
N ALA A 69 11.17 1.77 -13.83
CA ALA A 69 10.23 1.91 -14.94
C ALA A 69 10.86 1.51 -16.30
N GLY A 70 10.29 0.49 -16.93
CA GLY A 70 10.74 -0.06 -18.22
C GLY A 70 11.42 -1.42 -18.14
N THR A 71 11.70 -1.93 -16.94
CA THR A 71 12.10 -3.33 -16.69
C THR A 71 11.28 -3.91 -15.55
N GLY A 72 10.74 -5.11 -15.71
CA GLY A 72 9.98 -5.78 -14.63
C GLY A 72 8.47 -5.54 -14.69
N GLN A 73 7.81 -5.40 -13.53
CA GLN A 73 6.36 -5.23 -13.45
C GLN A 73 5.99 -3.75 -13.45
N PRO A 74 5.12 -3.29 -14.37
CA PRO A 74 4.64 -1.93 -14.29
C PRO A 74 3.69 -1.76 -13.09
N ALA A 75 3.65 -0.57 -12.49
CA ALA A 75 2.67 -0.22 -11.47
C ALA A 75 1.21 -0.47 -11.93
N SER A 76 0.95 -0.39 -13.24
CA SER A 76 -0.35 -0.71 -13.86
C SER A 76 -0.74 -2.20 -13.81
N SER A 77 0.12 -3.10 -13.32
CA SER A 77 -0.23 -4.49 -13.03
C SER A 77 -0.94 -4.65 -11.67
N LEU A 78 -0.82 -3.64 -10.80
CA LEU A 78 -1.41 -3.61 -9.47
C LEU A 78 -2.66 -2.73 -9.43
N ARG A 79 -3.63 -3.12 -8.60
CA ARG A 79 -4.80 -2.31 -8.25
C ARG A 79 -4.90 -2.20 -6.74
N LEU A 80 -5.31 -1.04 -6.26
CA LEU A 80 -5.49 -0.75 -4.84
C LEU A 80 -6.96 -0.45 -4.56
N ALA A 81 -7.49 -0.96 -3.45
CA ALA A 81 -8.84 -0.63 -2.98
C ALA A 81 -8.97 -0.76 -1.47
N LEU A 82 -9.91 -0.03 -0.85
CA LEU A 82 -10.22 -0.18 0.58
C LEU A 82 -10.93 -1.52 0.90
N THR A 83 -11.56 -2.14 -0.09
CA THR A 83 -12.28 -3.41 0.07
C THR A 83 -11.92 -4.37 -1.04
N GLN A 84 -11.99 -5.68 -0.76
CA GLN A 84 -11.71 -6.71 -1.76
C GLN A 84 -12.62 -6.60 -2.98
N ALA A 85 -13.92 -6.30 -2.78
CA ALA A 85 -14.88 -6.11 -3.86
C ALA A 85 -14.54 -4.88 -4.73
N GLY A 86 -13.98 -3.83 -4.12
CA GLY A 86 -13.55 -2.61 -4.81
C GLY A 86 -12.42 -2.85 -5.82
N LEU A 87 -11.63 -3.92 -5.68
CA LEU A 87 -10.55 -4.26 -6.62
C LEU A 87 -11.07 -4.55 -8.04
N ALA A 88 -12.34 -4.94 -8.19
CA ALA A 88 -12.95 -5.18 -9.49
C ALA A 88 -13.14 -3.89 -10.30
N SER A 89 -13.47 -2.79 -9.60
CA SER A 89 -13.71 -1.46 -10.20
C SER A 89 -12.50 -0.52 -10.10
N ALA A 90 -11.49 -0.84 -9.29
CA ALA A 90 -10.28 -0.05 -9.15
C ALA A 90 -9.51 0.02 -10.48
N THR A 91 -9.06 1.22 -10.84
CA THR A 91 -8.17 1.45 -11.98
C THR A 91 -6.77 0.93 -11.63
N ALA A 92 -6.12 0.27 -12.57
CA ALA A 92 -4.79 -0.27 -12.32
C ALA A 92 -3.73 0.84 -12.35
N GLY A 93 -2.80 0.79 -11.38
CA GLY A 93 -1.79 1.83 -11.13
C GLY A 93 -2.34 3.13 -10.51
N GLU A 94 -3.63 3.21 -10.19
CA GLU A 94 -4.20 4.40 -9.55
C GLU A 94 -3.90 4.43 -8.05
N ALA A 95 -3.59 5.62 -7.54
CA ALA A 95 -3.40 5.85 -6.12
C ALA A 95 -4.71 5.71 -5.35
N LEU A 96 -4.65 5.12 -4.16
CA LEU A 96 -5.78 4.90 -3.28
C LEU A 96 -5.84 5.95 -2.17
N ALA A 97 -6.97 6.66 -2.07
CA ALA A 97 -7.27 7.49 -0.91
C ALA A 97 -7.68 6.60 0.29
N VAL A 98 -6.98 6.74 1.42
CA VAL A 98 -7.26 5.97 2.65
C VAL A 98 -7.97 6.75 3.75
N GLY A 99 -8.15 8.05 3.54
CA GLY A 99 -8.79 8.96 4.50
C GLY A 99 -7.95 10.21 4.72
N THR A 100 -8.52 11.23 5.35
CA THR A 100 -7.84 12.50 5.64
C THR A 100 -6.98 12.46 6.90
N GLU A 101 -7.23 11.46 7.75
CA GLU A 101 -6.55 11.28 9.03
C GLU A 101 -6.39 9.79 9.34
N ILE A 102 -5.23 9.44 9.91
CA ILE A 102 -4.99 8.13 10.51
C ILE A 102 -4.48 8.36 11.92
N GLU A 103 -5.19 7.84 12.91
CA GLU A 103 -4.69 7.78 14.28
C GLU A 103 -3.68 6.63 14.42
N SER A 104 -2.68 6.82 15.26
CA SER A 104 -1.74 5.76 15.62
C SER A 104 -2.38 4.66 16.46
N GLY A 105 -1.71 3.51 16.55
CA GLY A 105 -2.17 2.34 17.26
C GLY A 105 -2.74 1.27 16.34
N VAL A 106 -2.58 0.02 16.76
CA VAL A 106 -2.99 -1.19 16.01
C VAL A 106 -4.50 -1.18 15.71
N ALA A 107 -5.33 -0.70 16.64
CA ALA A 107 -6.77 -0.62 16.47
C ALA A 107 -7.21 0.37 15.37
N ASN A 108 -6.36 1.35 15.07
CA ASN A 108 -6.63 2.43 14.13
C ASN A 108 -5.98 2.17 12.75
N ALA A 109 -5.35 1.00 12.57
CA ALA A 109 -4.76 0.63 11.30
C ALA A 109 -5.82 0.52 10.20
N VAL A 110 -5.56 1.14 9.06
CA VAL A 110 -6.48 1.14 7.91
C VAL A 110 -6.19 -0.08 7.04
N PRO A 111 -7.12 -1.04 6.92
CA PRO A 111 -6.97 -2.14 5.99
C PRO A 111 -7.18 -1.66 4.55
N PHE A 112 -6.37 -2.18 3.64
CA PHE A 112 -6.56 -2.01 2.20
C PHE A 112 -6.18 -3.31 1.49
N TRP A 113 -6.58 -3.40 0.24
CA TRP A 113 -6.39 -4.56 -0.62
C TRP A 113 -5.55 -4.19 -1.82
N VAL A 114 -4.66 -5.10 -2.18
CA VAL A 114 -3.83 -5.05 -3.38
C VAL A 114 -4.22 -6.23 -4.25
N ARG A 115 -4.55 -5.96 -5.50
CA ARG A 115 -4.75 -6.99 -6.51
C ARG A 115 -3.63 -6.94 -7.52
N TRP A 116 -2.98 -8.07 -7.73
CA TRP A 116 -2.03 -8.24 -8.82
C TRP A 116 -2.68 -9.02 -9.95
N THR A 117 -2.68 -8.41 -11.14
CA THR A 117 -3.04 -9.08 -12.39
C THR A 117 -1.79 -9.21 -13.25
N PRO A 118 -1.23 -10.42 -13.44
CA PRO A 118 -0.03 -10.59 -14.23
C PRO A 118 -0.31 -10.26 -15.71
N ALA A 119 0.53 -9.43 -16.32
CA ALA A 119 0.38 -9.00 -17.71
C ALA A 119 0.96 -9.98 -18.75
N GLY A 120 1.07 -11.28 -18.42
CA GLY A 120 1.69 -12.29 -19.29
C GLY A 120 3.22 -12.33 -19.22
N GLU A 121 3.81 -11.67 -18.22
CA GLU A 121 5.26 -11.59 -18.01
C GLU A 121 5.87 -12.89 -17.49
N THR A 122 7.17 -13.04 -17.72
CA THR A 122 7.96 -14.18 -17.25
C THR A 122 7.93 -14.25 -15.72
N VAL A 123 7.94 -15.45 -15.16
CA VAL A 123 7.96 -15.57 -13.69
C VAL A 123 9.34 -15.28 -13.14
N GLY A 124 9.36 -14.39 -12.14
CA GLY A 124 10.56 -13.94 -11.45
C GLY A 124 10.19 -13.23 -10.15
N VAL A 125 11.22 -12.90 -9.39
CA VAL A 125 11.09 -11.99 -8.24
C VAL A 125 11.34 -10.58 -8.76
N TYR A 126 10.30 -9.76 -8.69
CA TYR A 126 10.36 -8.34 -9.04
C TYR A 126 10.47 -7.53 -7.73
N LEU A 127 11.51 -6.72 -7.58
CA LEU A 127 11.75 -5.87 -6.39
C LEU A 127 11.67 -4.38 -6.74
N ASP A 128 11.18 -4.11 -7.93
CA ASP A 128 10.99 -2.82 -8.59
C ASP A 128 9.75 -2.07 -8.10
N LEU A 129 8.79 -2.76 -7.47
CA LEU A 129 7.56 -2.16 -6.96
C LEU A 129 7.59 -1.95 -5.44
N ALA A 130 7.33 -0.72 -5.02
CA ALA A 130 7.25 -0.33 -3.62
C ALA A 130 5.91 0.34 -3.29
N LEU A 131 5.46 0.19 -2.04
CA LEU A 131 4.33 0.96 -1.53
C LEU A 131 4.84 2.31 -1.05
N GLN A 132 4.26 3.38 -1.58
CA GLN A 132 4.54 4.73 -1.14
C GLN A 132 3.26 5.39 -0.64
N THR A 133 3.37 6.20 0.39
CA THR A 133 2.30 7.10 0.80
C THR A 133 2.61 8.51 0.30
N SER A 134 1.57 9.32 0.08
CA SER A 134 1.73 10.76 -0.02
C SER A 134 2.54 11.29 1.17
N VAL A 135 3.19 12.44 0.99
CA VAL A 135 3.89 13.10 2.11
C VAL A 135 2.90 13.35 3.24
N VAL A 136 3.22 12.85 4.43
CA VAL A 136 2.38 12.97 5.63
C VAL A 136 3.10 13.75 6.72
N ILE A 137 2.32 14.47 7.52
CA ILE A 137 2.77 15.13 8.75
C ILE A 137 2.34 14.24 9.92
N GLU A 138 3.28 14.01 10.83
CA GLU A 138 3.05 13.30 12.09
C GLU A 138 3.00 14.31 13.24
N GLU A 139 1.85 14.39 13.92
CA GLU A 139 1.61 15.28 15.05
C GLU A 139 1.40 14.47 16.34
N VAL A 140 1.81 15.04 17.48
CA VAL A 140 1.49 14.49 18.82
C VAL A 140 0.12 14.99 19.24
N VAL A 141 -0.68 14.11 19.83
CA VAL A 141 -2.01 14.43 20.38
C VAL A 141 -1.98 14.49 21.90
#